data_AF-A0AAV1PKH6-F1
#
_entry.id   AF-A0AAV1PKH6-F1
#
_cell.length_a   1.000
_cell.length_b   1.000
_cell.length_c   1.000
_cell.angle_alpha   90.00
_cell.angle_beta   90.00
_cell.angle_gamma   90.00
#
_symmetry.space_group_name_H-M   'P 1'
#
loop_
_entity.id
_entity.type
_entity.pdbx_description
1 polymer ?
#
loop_
_entity_poly.entity_id
_entity_poly.type
_entity_poly.pdbx_seq_one_letter_code
_entity_poly.pdbx_strand_id
1 'polypeptide(L)'
;MVYQTFCDMTTAGGGWTLVASVHENSVYGKCTVGDRWSSQQGNNANIPDGDGNWSNRNTFGTAESATSDDFKNPGYYDIVAEDMSVWHVPNTFALEHWNLAAILRYHTNNRFLRLYGGTSLSSSSNRRPAITIVYDHGDRESTTKLYGPNPRREFEAGFITFRAINNERAAMAICSGVKPTGCNSETYCIGGGGYFPEYPPHQCGDFPAFDWDRLGQSQGWSASKEMTEAAVLLFYR
;
A
#
# COMPACT_ATOMS: atom_id res chain seq x y z
N MET A 1 -23.24 10.61 5.89
CA MET A 1 -22.59 9.87 6.99
C MET A 1 -21.67 10.84 7.73
N VAL A 2 -21.49 10.73 9.05
CA VAL A 2 -20.57 11.59 9.81
C VAL A 2 -19.44 10.71 10.34
N TYR A 3 -18.19 11.12 10.12
CA TYR A 3 -16.99 10.45 10.59
C TYR A 3 -15.91 11.48 10.91
N GLN A 4 -14.90 11.09 11.68
CA GLN A 4 -13.74 11.91 12.01
C GLN A 4 -12.51 11.30 11.34
N THR A 5 -11.60 12.16 10.88
CA THR A 5 -10.32 11.71 10.34
C THR A 5 -9.24 12.78 10.46
N PHE A 6 -8.01 12.39 10.15
CA PHE A 6 -6.86 13.27 10.13
C PHE A 6 -6.79 14.06 8.81
N CYS A 7 -6.49 15.35 8.91
CA CYS A 7 -6.28 16.22 7.77
C CYS A 7 -4.86 16.76 7.78
N ASP A 8 -4.09 16.47 6.74
CA ASP A 8 -2.84 17.17 6.50
C ASP A 8 -3.12 18.51 5.79
N MET A 9 -2.96 19.58 6.56
CA MET A 9 -3.17 20.96 6.14
C MET A 9 -1.87 21.67 5.70
N THR A 10 -0.78 20.92 5.50
CA THR A 10 0.55 21.49 5.21
C THR A 10 1.06 21.12 3.82
N THR A 11 1.04 19.82 3.46
CA THR A 11 1.69 19.35 2.22
C THR A 11 1.07 20.00 0.99
N ALA A 12 1.90 20.62 0.13
CA ALA A 12 1.47 21.26 -1.11
C ALA A 12 0.25 22.21 -0.96
N GLY A 13 0.17 22.94 0.16
CA GLY A 13 -0.94 23.86 0.46
C GLY A 13 -2.08 23.26 1.30
N GLY A 14 -1.96 21.99 1.70
CA GLY A 14 -2.91 21.31 2.58
C GLY A 14 -4.16 20.76 1.88
N GLY A 15 -5.13 20.33 2.71
CA GLY A 15 -6.41 19.77 2.25
C GLY A 15 -6.38 18.26 2.00
N TRP A 16 -5.37 17.55 2.49
CA TRP A 16 -5.24 16.10 2.32
C TRP A 16 -6.01 15.38 3.42
N THR A 17 -7.03 14.62 3.03
CA THR A 17 -7.88 13.87 3.97
C THR A 17 -7.37 12.44 4.07
N LEU A 18 -7.02 11.95 5.26
CA LEU A 18 -6.70 10.54 5.48
C LEU A 18 -7.95 9.69 5.20
N VAL A 19 -7.84 8.69 4.33
CA VAL A 19 -8.98 7.83 3.95
C VAL A 19 -8.77 6.36 4.31
N ALA A 20 -7.52 5.92 4.35
CA ALA A 20 -7.16 4.56 4.71
C ALA A 20 -5.71 4.45 5.21
N SER A 21 -5.39 3.35 5.89
CA SER A 21 -4.04 2.86 6.10
C SER A 21 -3.97 1.36 5.88
N VAL A 22 -2.87 0.90 5.27
CA VAL A 22 -2.50 -0.52 5.23
C VAL A 22 -1.46 -0.76 6.30
N HIS A 23 -1.75 -1.64 7.24
CA HIS A 23 -0.88 -1.95 8.36
C HIS A 23 -0.66 -3.46 8.46
N GLU A 24 0.60 -3.87 8.44
CA GLU A 24 0.97 -5.27 8.63
C GLU A 24 1.09 -5.59 10.12
N ASN A 25 0.12 -6.35 10.64
CA ASN A 25 0.09 -6.74 12.05
C ASN A 25 1.01 -7.91 12.37
N SER A 26 1.30 -8.78 11.40
CA SER A 26 2.15 -9.94 11.58
C SER A 26 2.57 -10.51 10.22
N VAL A 27 3.76 -10.14 9.73
CA VAL A 27 4.37 -10.75 8.52
C VAL A 27 4.46 -12.28 8.56
N TYR A 28 4.37 -12.85 9.77
CA TYR A 28 4.36 -14.29 10.03
C TYR A 28 3.01 -14.94 9.75
N GLY A 29 1.93 -14.19 9.94
CA GLY A 29 0.58 -14.61 9.63
C GLY A 29 0.38 -14.44 8.14
N LYS A 30 0.07 -15.53 7.44
CA LYS A 30 -0.11 -15.48 5.99
C LYS A 30 -1.59 -15.52 5.64
N CYS A 31 -2.16 -14.35 5.35
CA CYS A 31 -3.60 -14.16 5.13
C CYS A 31 -4.45 -14.63 6.32
N THR A 32 -4.11 -14.11 7.49
CA THR A 32 -4.72 -14.39 8.79
C THR A 32 -5.50 -13.18 9.31
N VAL A 33 -6.03 -13.24 10.54
CA VAL A 33 -6.73 -12.10 11.14
C VAL A 33 -5.80 -10.88 11.20
N GLY A 34 -6.29 -9.76 10.65
CA GLY A 34 -5.50 -8.55 10.47
C GLY A 34 -5.15 -8.26 9.01
N ASP A 35 -5.06 -9.28 8.14
CA ASP A 35 -4.75 -9.14 6.72
C ASP A 35 -5.97 -8.67 5.90
N ARG A 36 -6.50 -7.48 6.22
CA ARG A 36 -7.77 -6.98 5.66
C ARG A 36 -7.60 -6.45 4.24
N TRP A 37 -6.41 -6.02 3.86
CA TRP A 37 -6.11 -5.54 2.52
C TRP A 37 -5.68 -6.63 1.55
N SER A 38 -5.72 -7.89 1.98
CA SER A 38 -5.53 -9.08 1.17
C SER A 38 -6.67 -10.08 1.43
N SER A 39 -6.49 -10.99 2.39
CA SER A 39 -7.48 -12.00 2.79
C SER A 39 -7.28 -12.42 4.22
N GLN A 40 -8.35 -12.47 5.01
CA GLN A 40 -8.32 -13.09 6.34
C GLN A 40 -8.80 -14.55 6.31
N GLN A 41 -9.04 -15.10 5.11
CA GLN A 41 -9.56 -16.46 4.89
C GLN A 41 -8.46 -17.43 4.42
N GLY A 42 -7.19 -17.09 4.69
CA GLY A 42 -6.04 -17.80 4.18
C GLY A 42 -5.82 -17.56 2.68
N ASN A 43 -4.82 -18.27 2.16
CA ASN A 43 -4.47 -18.26 0.74
C ASN A 43 -5.36 -19.25 -0.04
N ASN A 44 -6.43 -18.78 -0.68
CA ASN A 44 -7.50 -19.62 -1.21
C ASN A 44 -7.90 -19.25 -2.65
N ALA A 45 -7.61 -20.17 -3.59
CA ALA A 45 -7.95 -20.01 -5.01
C ALA A 45 -9.45 -19.86 -5.30
N ASN A 46 -10.33 -20.36 -4.40
CA ASN A 46 -11.77 -20.21 -4.53
C ASN A 46 -12.29 -18.84 -4.06
N ILE A 47 -11.42 -18.03 -3.44
CA ILE A 47 -11.71 -16.66 -2.97
C ILE A 47 -10.66 -15.71 -3.59
N PRO A 48 -10.60 -15.60 -4.92
CA PRO A 48 -9.52 -14.88 -5.60
C PRO A 48 -9.50 -13.38 -5.28
N ASP A 49 -10.65 -12.80 -4.93
CA ASP A 49 -10.76 -11.38 -4.54
C ASP A 49 -10.35 -11.11 -3.08
N GLY A 50 -10.12 -12.16 -2.27
CA GLY A 50 -9.81 -12.05 -0.84
C GLY A 50 -10.95 -11.38 -0.07
N ASP A 51 -10.60 -10.47 0.85
CA ASP A 51 -11.58 -9.70 1.62
C ASP A 51 -12.25 -8.59 0.77
N GLY A 52 -11.66 -8.23 -0.38
CA GLY A 52 -12.24 -7.27 -1.33
C GLY A 52 -12.33 -5.82 -0.81
N ASN A 53 -11.62 -5.47 0.27
CA ASN A 53 -11.73 -4.18 0.94
C ASN A 53 -11.25 -2.99 0.09
N TRP A 54 -10.46 -3.23 -0.96
CA TRP A 54 -10.09 -2.19 -1.94
C TRP A 54 -11.27 -1.65 -2.75
N SER A 55 -12.34 -2.46 -2.93
CA SER A 55 -13.45 -2.17 -3.84
C SER A 55 -14.84 -2.27 -3.23
N ASN A 56 -14.94 -2.50 -1.92
CA ASN A 56 -16.20 -2.55 -1.19
C ASN A 56 -16.42 -1.28 -0.34
N ARG A 57 -17.55 -1.21 0.37
CA ARG A 57 -17.92 -0.11 1.27
C ARG A 57 -17.62 -0.40 2.76
N ASN A 58 -16.90 -1.46 3.07
CA ASN A 58 -16.50 -1.76 4.44
C ASN A 58 -15.61 -0.62 4.98
N THR A 59 -15.68 -0.40 6.29
CA THR A 59 -14.88 0.56 7.04
C THR A 59 -14.42 -0.09 8.34
N PHE A 60 -13.24 0.28 8.82
CA PHE A 60 -12.62 -0.29 10.03
C PHE A 60 -11.57 0.67 10.60
N GLY A 61 -11.22 0.47 11.88
CA GLY A 61 -10.23 1.27 12.60
C GLY A 61 -10.69 2.69 12.94
N THR A 62 -9.81 3.44 13.60
CA THR A 62 -9.95 4.90 13.79
C THR A 62 -8.71 5.61 13.24
N ALA A 63 -8.82 6.93 13.05
CA ALA A 63 -7.69 7.69 12.54
C ALA A 63 -6.51 7.64 13.54
N GLU A 64 -6.75 7.76 14.84
CA GLU A 64 -5.67 7.72 15.85
C GLU A 64 -4.93 6.38 15.87
N SER A 65 -5.57 5.28 15.45
CA SER A 65 -4.99 3.94 15.42
C SER A 65 -4.41 3.55 14.05
N ALA A 66 -4.35 4.44 13.07
CA ALA A 66 -4.02 4.10 11.68
C ALA A 66 -2.57 3.57 11.48
N THR A 67 -1.69 3.74 12.46
CA THR A 67 -0.34 3.15 12.50
C THR A 67 -0.24 1.93 13.42
N SER A 68 -1.34 1.49 14.01
CA SER A 68 -1.40 0.37 14.97
C SER A 68 -2.32 -0.77 14.53
N ASP A 69 -3.24 -0.49 13.61
CA ASP A 69 -4.08 -1.45 12.89
C ASP A 69 -4.54 -0.78 11.58
N ASP A 70 -5.17 -1.55 10.69
CA ASP A 70 -5.73 -1.00 9.47
C ASP A 70 -6.79 0.05 9.74
N PHE A 71 -6.82 1.06 8.87
CA PHE A 71 -7.84 2.09 8.88
C PHE A 71 -8.51 2.19 7.51
N LYS A 72 -9.82 2.35 7.49
CA LYS A 72 -10.58 2.73 6.29
C LYS A 72 -11.86 3.44 6.72
N ASN A 73 -12.05 4.66 6.22
CA ASN A 73 -13.26 5.45 6.49
C ASN A 73 -14.10 5.64 5.21
N PRO A 74 -15.32 6.18 5.32
CA PRO A 74 -16.20 6.41 4.17
C PRO A 74 -15.62 7.33 3.10
N GLY A 75 -14.72 8.25 3.50
CA GLY A 75 -14.04 9.14 2.57
C GLY A 75 -13.28 8.39 1.47
N TYR A 76 -12.84 7.15 1.74
CA TYR A 76 -12.21 6.29 0.74
C TYR A 76 -13.08 6.05 -0.51
N TYR A 77 -14.40 5.94 -0.35
CA TYR A 77 -15.32 5.68 -1.45
C TYR A 77 -16.30 6.83 -1.73
N ASP A 78 -16.41 7.83 -0.86
CA ASP A 78 -17.33 8.96 -1.00
C ASP A 78 -16.65 10.26 -1.51
N ILE A 79 -15.36 10.49 -1.22
CA ILE A 79 -14.68 11.74 -1.63
C ILE A 79 -14.37 11.69 -3.13
N VAL A 80 -14.71 12.76 -3.84
CA VAL A 80 -14.27 12.99 -5.22
C VAL A 80 -12.98 13.79 -5.19
N ALA A 81 -11.86 13.10 -5.38
CA ALA A 81 -10.51 13.66 -5.32
C ALA A 81 -9.87 13.81 -6.70
N GLU A 82 -8.79 14.59 -6.76
CA GLU A 82 -7.97 14.79 -7.94
C GLU A 82 -6.66 14.02 -7.83
N ASP A 83 -6.02 14.09 -6.67
CA ASP A 83 -4.71 13.52 -6.38
C ASP A 83 -4.75 12.71 -5.08
N MET A 84 -3.69 11.92 -4.88
CA MET A 84 -3.42 11.25 -3.61
C MET A 84 -2.04 11.55 -3.06
N SER A 85 -1.92 11.45 -1.74
CA SER A 85 -0.67 11.51 -0.98
C SER A 85 -0.52 10.22 -0.17
N VAL A 86 0.72 9.78 0.01
CA VAL A 86 1.05 8.53 0.72
C VAL A 86 2.19 8.76 1.67
N TRP A 87 1.97 8.37 2.93
CA TRP A 87 2.97 8.45 3.98
C TRP A 87 3.28 7.05 4.50
N HIS A 88 4.55 6.72 4.62
CA HIS A 88 5.01 5.53 5.34
C HIS A 88 5.42 5.96 6.73
N VAL A 89 4.65 5.58 7.73
CA VAL A 89 4.84 6.01 9.11
C VAL A 89 5.14 4.79 9.98
N PRO A 90 6.24 4.76 10.75
CA PRO A 90 6.55 3.63 11.60
C PRO A 90 5.38 3.26 12.52
N ASN A 91 5.22 1.96 12.76
CA ASN A 91 4.10 1.43 13.51
C ASN A 91 4.04 2.02 14.93
N THR A 92 2.83 2.13 15.48
CA THR A 92 2.52 2.59 16.85
C THR A 92 2.86 4.06 17.17
N PHE A 93 3.22 4.87 16.16
CA PHE A 93 3.44 6.31 16.37
C PHE A 93 2.12 7.07 16.59
N ALA A 94 2.13 8.00 17.55
CA ALA A 94 0.99 8.89 17.79
C ALA A 94 0.79 9.89 16.64
N LEU A 95 -0.47 10.25 16.38
CA LEU A 95 -0.92 11.07 15.25
C LEU A 95 -0.16 12.40 15.14
N GLU A 96 0.10 13.08 16.25
CA GLU A 96 0.86 14.33 16.31
C GLU A 96 2.31 14.22 15.79
N HIS A 97 2.88 13.01 15.73
CA HIS A 97 4.27 12.78 15.33
C HIS A 97 4.42 12.23 13.91
N TRP A 98 3.34 11.85 13.22
CA TRP A 98 3.40 11.18 11.92
C TRP A 98 4.19 11.95 10.86
N ASN A 99 3.99 13.28 10.77
CA ASN A 99 4.67 14.12 9.78
C ASN A 99 6.20 14.11 9.96
N LEU A 100 6.67 14.07 11.21
CA LEU A 100 8.10 14.06 11.55
C LEU A 100 8.72 12.66 11.48
N ALA A 101 7.92 11.64 11.82
CA ALA A 101 8.39 10.25 11.90
C ALA A 101 8.37 9.51 10.56
N ALA A 102 7.61 10.00 9.58
CA ALA A 102 7.45 9.32 8.30
C ALA A 102 8.80 9.11 7.59
N ILE A 103 9.05 7.86 7.18
CA ILE A 103 10.27 7.47 6.46
C ILE A 103 10.19 7.79 4.96
N LEU A 104 8.98 7.99 4.45
CA LEU A 104 8.69 8.36 3.07
C LEU A 104 7.37 9.13 3.04
N ARG A 105 7.36 10.29 2.40
CA ARG A 105 6.14 11.06 2.09
C ARG A 105 6.19 11.54 0.66
N TYR A 106 5.11 11.35 -0.07
CA TYR A 106 5.00 11.86 -1.43
C TYR A 106 3.54 12.09 -1.81
N HIS A 107 3.34 12.88 -2.85
CA HIS A 107 2.03 13.09 -3.45
C HIS A 107 2.08 13.05 -4.98
N THR A 108 0.91 12.84 -5.57
CA THR A 108 0.67 13.03 -7.01
C THR A 108 0.19 14.46 -7.25
N ASN A 109 0.43 15.01 -8.45
CA ASN A 109 0.08 16.40 -8.78
C ASN A 109 -0.47 16.57 -10.20
N ASN A 110 -0.94 15.48 -10.80
CA ASN A 110 -1.39 15.43 -12.19
C ASN A 110 -2.89 15.15 -12.32
N ARG A 111 -3.61 15.17 -11.19
CA ARG A 111 -5.07 15.02 -11.10
C ARG A 111 -5.57 13.68 -11.64
N PHE A 112 -4.77 12.62 -11.52
CA PHE A 112 -5.07 11.35 -12.16
C PHE A 112 -6.38 10.71 -11.69
N LEU A 113 -6.82 10.96 -10.45
CA LEU A 113 -8.07 10.38 -9.93
C LEU A 113 -9.30 10.86 -10.70
N ARG A 114 -9.26 12.05 -11.34
CA ARG A 114 -10.34 12.50 -12.23
C ARG A 114 -10.60 11.54 -13.40
N LEU A 115 -9.57 10.82 -13.85
CA LEU A 115 -9.68 9.82 -14.92
C LEU A 115 -10.32 8.51 -14.45
N TYR A 116 -10.41 8.30 -13.14
CA TYR A 116 -10.89 7.08 -12.48
C TYR A 116 -12.12 7.33 -11.61
N GLY A 117 -12.91 8.37 -11.91
CA GLY A 117 -14.15 8.66 -11.19
C GLY A 117 -13.96 9.34 -9.83
N GLY A 118 -12.78 9.89 -9.56
CA GLY A 118 -12.46 10.64 -8.35
C GLY A 118 -12.03 9.79 -7.15
N THR A 119 -11.99 8.47 -7.29
CA THR A 119 -11.50 7.54 -6.26
C THR A 119 -10.58 6.49 -6.91
N SER A 120 -9.86 5.70 -6.12
CA SER A 120 -9.07 4.56 -6.64
C SER A 120 -9.94 3.42 -7.22
N LEU A 121 -11.27 3.59 -7.21
CA LEU A 121 -12.22 2.57 -7.63
C LEU A 121 -12.37 2.56 -9.15
N SER A 122 -11.80 1.51 -9.75
CA SER A 122 -12.18 0.93 -11.03
C SER A 122 -11.75 1.68 -12.31
N SER A 123 -10.81 1.07 -13.04
CA SER A 123 -10.97 0.99 -14.49
C SER A 123 -10.59 -0.38 -15.03
N SER A 124 -11.42 -0.86 -15.95
CA SER A 124 -11.29 -2.05 -16.79
C SER A 124 -10.21 -1.93 -17.88
N SER A 125 -9.33 -0.92 -17.79
CA SER A 125 -8.27 -0.74 -18.77
C SER A 125 -7.05 -1.61 -18.42
N ASN A 126 -6.58 -2.40 -19.40
CA ASN A 126 -5.36 -3.22 -19.30
C ASN A 126 -4.06 -2.39 -19.22
N ARG A 127 -4.15 -1.06 -19.10
CA ARG A 127 -3.00 -0.17 -18.86
C ARG A 127 -2.99 0.17 -17.38
N ARG A 128 -2.13 -0.51 -16.63
CA ARG A 128 -1.94 -0.27 -15.19
C ARG A 128 -1.30 1.11 -15.03
N PRO A 129 -2.00 2.12 -14.46
CA PRO A 129 -1.44 3.45 -14.35
C PRO A 129 -0.28 3.44 -13.35
N ALA A 130 0.91 3.77 -13.84
CA ALA A 130 2.01 4.23 -13.00
C ALA A 130 2.00 5.76 -13.04
N ILE A 131 1.70 6.37 -11.90
CA ILE A 131 1.54 7.81 -11.76
C ILE A 131 2.82 8.37 -11.16
N THR A 132 3.38 9.43 -11.76
CA THR A 132 4.56 10.11 -11.23
C THR A 132 4.24 10.78 -9.89
N ILE A 133 5.19 10.73 -8.96
CA ILE A 133 5.06 11.34 -7.63
C ILE A 133 6.05 12.48 -7.44
N VAL A 134 5.73 13.38 -6.51
CA VAL A 134 6.59 14.41 -5.96
C VAL A 134 6.88 14.03 -4.51
N TYR A 135 8.16 13.96 -4.13
CA TYR A 135 8.57 13.63 -2.77
C TYR A 135 8.47 14.86 -1.86
N ASP A 136 7.80 14.69 -0.71
CA ASP A 136 7.77 15.66 0.40
C ASP A 136 8.78 15.28 1.50
N HIS A 137 9.12 13.99 1.60
CA HIS A 137 10.20 13.45 2.42
C HIS A 137 10.77 12.19 1.75
N GLY A 138 12.11 12.09 1.67
CA GLY A 138 12.81 11.06 0.91
C GLY A 138 13.00 11.43 -0.56
N ASP A 139 13.49 10.47 -1.34
CA ASP A 139 13.73 10.62 -2.78
C ASP A 139 13.71 9.23 -3.48
N ARG A 140 14.04 9.21 -4.78
CA ARG A 140 14.10 7.98 -5.57
C ARG A 140 15.12 6.98 -5.02
N GLU A 141 16.26 7.46 -4.53
CA GLU A 141 17.33 6.61 -4.01
C GLU A 141 16.94 6.02 -2.64
N SER A 142 16.43 6.84 -1.73
CA SER A 142 15.96 6.38 -0.42
C SER A 142 14.81 5.39 -0.57
N THR A 143 13.84 5.66 -1.46
CA THR A 143 12.73 4.74 -1.78
C THR A 143 13.24 3.40 -2.31
N THR A 144 14.20 3.43 -3.23
CA THR A 144 14.81 2.22 -3.79
C THR A 144 15.47 1.37 -2.69
N LYS A 145 16.08 2.01 -1.69
CA LYS A 145 16.77 1.34 -0.58
C LYS A 145 15.83 0.75 0.46
N LEU A 146 14.57 1.19 0.54
CA LEU A 146 13.54 0.60 1.41
C LEU A 146 13.11 -0.81 0.96
N TYR A 147 13.35 -1.15 -0.31
CA TYR A 147 13.06 -2.49 -0.86
C TYR A 147 14.32 -3.36 -0.94
N GLY A 148 14.12 -4.67 -1.13
CA GLY A 148 15.18 -5.67 -1.20
C GLY A 148 16.16 -5.45 -2.36
N PRO A 149 17.43 -5.87 -2.24
CA PRO A 149 18.44 -5.70 -3.29
C PRO A 149 18.08 -6.23 -4.69
N ASN A 150 17.42 -7.39 -4.79
CA ASN A 150 17.04 -8.03 -6.05
C ASN A 150 15.88 -7.28 -6.74
N PRO A 151 14.78 -6.95 -6.04
CA PRO A 151 13.69 -6.13 -6.56
C PRO A 151 14.10 -4.82 -7.21
N ARG A 152 15.20 -4.18 -6.77
CA ARG A 152 15.69 -2.90 -7.31
C ARG A 152 16.00 -2.94 -8.81
N ARG A 153 16.13 -4.13 -9.40
CA ARG A 153 16.32 -4.34 -10.85
C ARG A 153 15.00 -4.49 -11.62
N GLU A 154 13.90 -4.65 -10.88
CA GLU A 154 12.56 -4.96 -11.38
C GLU A 154 11.53 -3.86 -11.07
N PHE A 155 12.00 -2.67 -10.67
CA PHE A 155 11.16 -1.50 -10.59
C PHE A 155 11.94 -0.21 -10.87
N GLU A 156 11.20 0.87 -11.13
CA GLU A 156 11.69 2.24 -11.16
C GLU A 156 11.05 3.05 -10.03
N ALA A 157 11.84 3.64 -9.13
CA ALA A 157 11.32 4.51 -8.06
C ALA A 157 10.84 5.87 -8.60
N GLY A 158 9.92 6.53 -7.88
CA GLY A 158 9.35 7.82 -8.26
C GLY A 158 7.95 7.74 -8.87
N PHE A 159 7.23 6.65 -8.60
CA PHE A 159 5.87 6.43 -9.08
C PHE A 159 4.97 5.85 -7.99
N ILE A 160 3.67 5.88 -8.18
CA ILE A 160 2.74 4.97 -7.52
C ILE A 160 2.02 4.16 -8.60
N THR A 161 1.95 2.84 -8.43
CA THR A 161 1.30 1.95 -9.39
C THR A 161 0.15 1.21 -8.72
N PHE A 162 -0.96 1.05 -9.44
CA PHE A 162 -2.14 0.34 -8.94
C PHE A 162 -2.33 -0.99 -9.67
N ARG A 163 -2.80 -1.99 -8.91
CA ARG A 163 -3.12 -3.32 -9.40
C ARG A 163 -1.93 -3.92 -10.15
N ALA A 164 -0.78 -4.16 -9.52
CA ALA A 164 0.28 -4.95 -10.15
C ALA A 164 -0.13 -6.43 -10.19
N ILE A 165 0.40 -7.19 -11.14
CA ILE A 165 0.18 -8.65 -11.23
C ILE A 165 1.52 -9.32 -11.38
N ASN A 166 1.77 -10.35 -10.59
CA ASN A 166 3.03 -11.08 -10.61
C ASN A 166 3.05 -12.21 -11.65
N ASN A 167 4.15 -12.97 -11.70
CA ASN A 167 4.34 -14.10 -12.63
C ASN A 167 3.20 -15.12 -12.55
N GLU A 168 2.74 -15.44 -11.34
CA GLU A 168 1.73 -16.46 -11.05
C GLU A 168 0.30 -15.91 -11.14
N ARG A 169 0.15 -14.66 -11.58
CA ARG A 169 -1.12 -13.95 -11.73
C ARG A 169 -1.79 -13.54 -10.42
N ALA A 170 -1.07 -13.57 -9.31
CA ALA A 170 -1.51 -12.93 -8.08
C ALA A 170 -1.56 -11.42 -8.27
N ALA A 171 -2.54 -10.77 -7.63
CA ALA A 171 -2.75 -9.33 -7.75
C ALA A 171 -2.28 -8.61 -6.49
N MET A 172 -1.48 -7.56 -6.65
CA MET A 172 -1.11 -6.64 -5.58
C MET A 172 -1.79 -5.31 -5.82
N ALA A 173 -2.32 -4.70 -4.77
CA ALA A 173 -3.19 -3.53 -4.89
C ALA A 173 -2.40 -2.25 -5.21
N ILE A 174 -1.30 -1.99 -4.50
CA ILE A 174 -0.51 -0.76 -4.61
C ILE A 174 0.98 -1.07 -4.61
N CYS A 175 1.73 -0.54 -5.57
CA CYS A 175 3.18 -0.44 -5.51
C CYS A 175 3.52 1.00 -5.12
N SER A 176 3.89 1.19 -3.86
CA SER A 176 4.07 2.51 -3.25
C SER A 176 5.47 3.04 -3.55
N GLY A 177 5.60 4.21 -4.17
CA GLY A 177 6.91 4.79 -4.48
C GLY A 177 7.63 4.16 -5.69
N VAL A 178 7.09 3.10 -6.30
CA VAL A 178 7.73 2.39 -7.42
C VAL A 178 6.77 2.02 -8.57
N LYS A 179 7.35 1.87 -9.76
CA LYS A 179 6.74 1.33 -10.97
C LYS A 179 7.37 -0.03 -11.31
N PRO A 180 6.61 -1.13 -11.27
CA PRO A 180 7.12 -2.44 -11.69
C PRO A 180 7.67 -2.41 -13.13
N THR A 181 8.83 -3.02 -13.33
CA THR A 181 9.43 -3.35 -14.64
C THR A 181 9.70 -4.85 -14.79
N GLY A 182 9.67 -5.60 -13.69
CA GLY A 182 9.65 -7.07 -13.65
C GLY A 182 8.30 -7.62 -13.20
N CYS A 183 8.31 -8.89 -12.79
CA CYS A 183 7.10 -9.65 -12.46
C CYS A 183 7.05 -10.11 -11.00
N ASN A 184 8.10 -9.92 -10.19
CA ASN A 184 8.12 -10.35 -8.79
C ASN A 184 7.58 -9.24 -7.87
N SER A 185 6.35 -8.78 -8.15
CA SER A 185 5.79 -7.58 -7.52
C SER A 185 5.32 -7.80 -6.08
N GLU A 186 5.18 -9.04 -5.64
CA GLU A 186 4.90 -9.42 -4.25
C GLU A 186 5.97 -8.96 -3.26
N THR A 187 7.19 -8.65 -3.72
CA THR A 187 8.28 -8.23 -2.84
C THR A 187 8.42 -6.70 -2.72
N TYR A 188 7.57 -5.92 -3.40
CA TYR A 188 7.61 -4.43 -3.34
C TYR A 188 6.25 -3.74 -3.55
N CYS A 189 5.16 -4.49 -3.66
CA CYS A 189 3.79 -3.98 -3.70
C CYS A 189 2.98 -4.59 -2.54
N ILE A 190 1.99 -3.85 -2.04
CA ILE A 190 1.18 -4.18 -0.86
C ILE A 190 -0.29 -4.44 -1.22
N GLY A 191 -0.98 -5.08 -0.29
CA GLY A 191 -2.34 -5.58 -0.43
C GLY A 191 -2.46 -6.59 -1.57
N GLY A 192 -3.64 -7.15 -1.75
CA GLY A 192 -3.85 -8.03 -2.89
C GLY A 192 -5.21 -8.69 -2.96
N GLY A 193 -5.27 -9.71 -3.80
CA GLY A 193 -6.38 -10.67 -3.81
C GLY A 193 -6.24 -11.70 -2.69
N GLY A 194 -7.01 -12.78 -2.79
CA GLY A 194 -6.99 -13.87 -1.82
C GLY A 194 -6.19 -15.09 -2.24
N TYR A 195 -5.45 -15.03 -3.36
CA TYR A 195 -4.65 -16.15 -3.83
C TYR A 195 -3.30 -15.77 -4.44
N PHE A 196 -2.24 -16.30 -3.83
CA PHE A 196 -0.83 -16.19 -4.19
C PHE A 196 -0.27 -17.60 -4.44
N PRO A 197 -0.06 -18.02 -5.71
CA PRO A 197 0.20 -19.42 -6.03
C PRO A 197 1.65 -19.87 -5.81
N GLU A 198 2.61 -18.94 -5.78
CA GLU A 198 4.01 -19.29 -5.59
C GLU A 198 4.30 -19.57 -4.11
N TYR A 199 4.85 -20.74 -3.84
CA TYR A 199 5.22 -21.20 -2.50
C TYR A 199 4.13 -20.92 -1.44
N PRO A 200 2.89 -21.39 -1.62
CA PRO A 200 1.78 -21.01 -0.76
C PRO A 200 1.97 -21.57 0.66
N PRO A 201 1.62 -20.81 1.72
CA PRO A 201 0.99 -19.49 1.72
C PRO A 201 1.98 -18.32 1.85
N HIS A 202 3.28 -18.50 1.58
CA HIS A 202 4.35 -17.61 2.05
C HIS A 202 4.28 -16.16 1.53
N GLN A 203 3.57 -15.89 0.44
CA GLN A 203 3.39 -14.55 -0.12
C GLN A 203 2.07 -13.89 0.29
N CYS A 204 1.14 -14.61 0.92
CA CYS A 204 -0.18 -14.08 1.19
C CYS A 204 -0.15 -13.19 2.45
N GLY A 205 -0.63 -11.96 2.36
CA GLY A 205 -0.74 -11.03 3.47
C GLY A 205 -0.85 -9.59 2.98
N ASP A 206 -1.01 -8.65 3.90
CA ASP A 206 -1.12 -7.23 3.57
C ASP A 206 0.20 -6.66 3.06
N PHE A 207 1.34 -7.11 3.61
CA PHE A 207 2.69 -6.92 3.02
C PHE A 207 3.20 -8.27 2.47
N PRO A 208 2.90 -8.61 1.20
CA PRO A 208 2.94 -9.98 0.68
C PRO A 208 4.23 -10.78 0.97
N ALA A 209 5.27 -10.61 0.16
CA ALA A 209 6.54 -11.32 0.27
C ALA A 209 7.67 -10.39 0.76
N PHE A 210 7.33 -9.39 1.58
CA PHE A 210 8.33 -8.47 2.12
C PHE A 210 9.33 -9.18 3.06
N ASP A 211 8.98 -10.38 3.56
CA ASP A 211 9.83 -11.24 4.36
C ASP A 211 10.33 -12.50 3.61
N TRP A 212 10.37 -12.50 2.27
CA TRP A 212 10.68 -13.68 1.44
C TRP A 212 11.93 -14.48 1.89
N ASP A 213 13.04 -13.79 2.17
CA ASP A 213 14.31 -14.46 2.51
C ASP A 213 14.38 -14.96 3.95
N ARG A 214 13.31 -14.85 4.73
CA ARG A 214 13.32 -15.13 6.17
C ARG A 214 13.76 -16.55 6.54
N LEU A 215 13.51 -17.54 5.67
CA LEU A 215 13.95 -18.93 5.85
C LEU A 215 15.27 -19.24 5.10
N GLY A 216 15.79 -18.28 4.32
CA GLY A 216 16.97 -18.43 3.48
C GLY A 216 18.26 -17.95 4.16
N GLN A 217 19.41 -18.44 3.68
CA GLN A 217 20.74 -18.01 4.14
C GLN A 217 21.26 -16.74 3.43
N SER A 218 20.51 -16.19 2.47
CA SER A 218 20.92 -15.03 1.68
C SER A 218 19.87 -13.93 1.71
N GLN A 219 20.29 -12.68 1.92
CA GLN A 219 19.46 -11.49 1.72
C GLN A 219 19.38 -11.14 0.22
N GLY A 220 18.19 -10.79 -0.26
CA GLY A 220 18.01 -10.34 -1.65
C GLY A 220 16.61 -9.80 -1.97
N TRP A 221 15.56 -10.52 -1.62
CA TRP A 221 14.17 -10.19 -1.96
C TRP A 221 13.42 -9.48 -0.84
N SER A 222 13.79 -9.68 0.43
CA SER A 222 13.10 -9.05 1.56
C SER A 222 13.27 -7.52 1.56
N ALA A 223 12.18 -6.81 1.89
CA ALA A 223 12.19 -5.37 2.12
C ALA A 223 12.97 -5.01 3.40
N SER A 224 13.29 -3.73 3.57
CA SER A 224 13.96 -3.25 4.78
C SER A 224 13.02 -3.34 5.99
N LYS A 225 13.61 -3.41 7.18
CA LYS A 225 12.84 -3.45 8.43
C LYS A 225 11.97 -2.20 8.58
N GLU A 226 12.50 -1.04 8.21
CA GLU A 226 11.82 0.25 8.27
C GLU A 226 10.56 0.26 7.40
N MET A 227 10.60 -0.34 6.20
CA MET A 227 9.45 -0.47 5.31
C MET A 227 8.41 -1.46 5.87
N THR A 228 8.86 -2.61 6.35
CA THR A 228 7.97 -3.66 6.87
C THR A 228 7.31 -3.28 8.20
N GLU A 229 7.94 -2.41 8.99
CA GLU A 229 7.41 -1.91 10.27
C GLU A 229 6.83 -0.49 10.16
N ALA A 230 6.38 -0.08 8.98
CA ALA A 230 5.70 1.18 8.75
C ALA A 230 4.34 0.98 8.06
N ALA A 231 3.29 1.58 8.63
CA ALA A 231 1.98 1.63 8.02
C ALA A 231 1.97 2.59 6.83
N VAL A 232 1.20 2.24 5.80
CA VAL A 232 1.06 3.03 4.57
C VAL A 232 -0.25 3.80 4.62
N LEU A 233 -0.18 5.07 4.99
CA LEU A 233 -1.33 5.98 5.11
C LEU A 233 -1.65 6.58 3.74
N LEU A 234 -2.93 6.53 3.35
CA LEU A 234 -3.44 6.99 2.07
C LEU A 234 -4.33 8.23 2.26
N PHE A 235 -4.03 9.28 1.51
CA PHE A 235 -4.71 10.56 1.60
C PHE A 235 -5.28 10.99 0.25
N TYR A 236 -6.41 11.69 0.26
CA TYR A 236 -7.06 12.26 -0.93
C TYR A 236 -7.13 13.78 -0.87
N ARG A 237 -7.04 14.43 -2.04
CA ARG A 237 -7.28 15.86 -2.25
C ARG A 237 -7.92 16.11 -3.61
#